data_AF-A0A0Q9AZW4-F1
#
_entry.id   AF-A0A0Q9AZW4-F1
#
_cell.length_a   1.000
_cell.length_b   1.000
_cell.length_c   1.000
_cell.angle_alpha   90.00
_cell.angle_beta   90.00
_cell.angle_gamma   90.00
#
_symmetry.space_group_name_H-M   'P 1'
#
loop_
_entity.id
_entity.type
_entity.pdbx_description
1 polymer ?
#
loop_
_entity_poly.entity_id
_entity_poly.type
_entity_poly.pdbx_seq_one_letter_code
_entity_poly.pdbx_strand_id
1 'polypeptide(L)'
;MLVIGGWLIALSIHDLRRRRLPNALTLPGAVLILGVAVLAGRGTPAALGALALSLLYLMVHLIDPAALGAGDVKLAIGLGALTGAFGVEVWLLGAFGAVLLTALAGIIVVLSRGGSTVPHGPSMCAASAAAVALAWW
;
A
#
# COMPACT_ATOMS: atom_id res chain seq x y z
N MET A 1 -12.21 11.24 0.55
CA MET A 1 -12.11 10.06 1.42
C MET A 1 -12.96 8.88 0.96
N LEU A 2 -14.25 9.05 0.63
CA LEU A 2 -15.08 7.94 0.10
C LEU A 2 -14.50 7.28 -1.16
N VAL A 3 -13.98 8.06 -2.10
CA VAL A 3 -13.34 7.56 -3.33
C VAL A 3 -12.06 6.75 -3.04
N ILE A 4 -11.21 7.25 -2.12
CA ILE A 4 -9.97 6.59 -1.71
C ILE A 4 -10.30 5.30 -0.95
N GLY A 5 -11.22 5.35 0.01
CA GLY A 5 -11.69 4.17 0.75
C GLY A 5 -12.28 3.12 -0.18
N GLY A 6 -13.11 3.51 -1.15
CA GLY A 6 -13.65 2.61 -2.18
C GLY A 6 -12.56 1.95 -3.02
N TRP A 7 -11.52 2.70 -3.42
CA TRP A 7 -10.37 2.16 -4.14
C TRP A 7 -9.57 1.14 -3.31
N LEU A 8 -9.29 1.46 -2.04
CA LEU A 8 -8.58 0.56 -1.12
C LEU A 8 -9.37 -0.73 -0.85
N ILE A 9 -10.69 -0.63 -0.68
CA ILE A 9 -11.58 -1.78 -0.51
C ILE A 9 -11.59 -2.64 -1.77
N ALA A 10 -11.73 -2.03 -2.95
CA ALA A 10 -11.73 -2.76 -4.22
C ALA A 10 -10.42 -3.53 -4.44
N LEU A 11 -9.27 -2.92 -4.14
CA LEU A 11 -7.96 -3.56 -4.22
C LEU A 11 -7.82 -4.71 -3.21
N SER A 12 -8.24 -4.49 -1.96
CA SER A 12 -8.20 -5.52 -0.91
C SER A 12 -9.07 -6.73 -1.27
N ILE A 13 -10.28 -6.52 -1.80
CA ILE A 13 -11.17 -7.60 -2.25
C ILE A 13 -10.54 -8.38 -3.42
N HIS A 14 -9.92 -7.67 -4.36
CA HIS A 14 -9.29 -8.32 -5.51
C HIS A 14 -8.08 -9.17 -5.08
N ASP A 15 -7.28 -8.66 -4.13
CA ASP A 15 -6.12 -9.37 -3.60
C ASP A 15 -6.53 -10.61 -2.82
N LEU A 16 -7.57 -10.51 -1.96
CA LEU A 16 -8.13 -11.68 -1.26
C LEU A 16 -8.69 -12.74 -2.21
N ARG A 17 -9.39 -12.32 -3.27
CA ARG A 17 -10.07 -13.26 -4.19
C ARG A 17 -9.15 -13.89 -5.22
N ARG A 18 -8.15 -13.16 -5.72
CA ARG A 18 -7.34 -13.61 -6.87
C ARG A 18 -5.85 -13.72 -6.57
N ARG A 19 -5.38 -13.33 -5.37
CA ARG A 19 -3.96 -13.25 -5.00
C ARG A 19 -3.11 -12.53 -6.05
N ARG A 20 -3.73 -11.58 -6.77
CA ARG A 20 -3.15 -10.84 -7.88
C ARG A 20 -3.81 -9.47 -7.93
N LEU A 21 -3.00 -8.43 -7.77
CA LEU A 21 -3.43 -7.05 -7.92
C LEU A 21 -3.44 -6.66 -9.41
N PRO A 22 -4.59 -6.27 -9.99
CA PRO A 22 -4.69 -5.91 -11.40
C PRO A 22 -4.05 -4.55 -11.67
N ASN A 23 -3.17 -4.51 -12.67
CA ASN A 23 -2.52 -3.26 -13.14
C ASN A 23 -3.53 -2.17 -13.50
N ALA A 24 -4.73 -2.56 -13.95
CA ALA A 24 -5.82 -1.66 -14.31
C ALA A 24 -6.39 -0.86 -13.14
N LEU A 25 -6.14 -1.26 -11.88
CA LEU A 25 -6.58 -0.49 -10.70
C LEU A 25 -5.42 0.20 -9.97
N THR A 26 -4.22 -0.37 -9.99
CA THR A 26 -3.08 0.18 -9.24
C THR A 26 -2.47 1.40 -9.93
N LEU A 27 -2.21 1.32 -11.24
CA LEU A 27 -1.59 2.43 -12.00
C LEU A 27 -2.52 3.64 -12.13
N PRO A 28 -3.81 3.50 -12.52
CA PRO A 28 -4.70 4.66 -12.61
C PRO A 28 -4.94 5.30 -11.24
N GLY A 29 -5.00 4.50 -10.17
CA GLY A 29 -5.12 5.02 -8.81
C GLY A 29 -3.90 5.86 -8.39
N ALA A 30 -2.69 5.39 -8.69
CA ALA A 30 -1.47 6.14 -8.42
C ALA A 30 -1.42 7.47 -9.21
N VAL A 31 -1.79 7.44 -10.50
CA VAL A 31 -1.85 8.65 -11.34
C VAL A 31 -2.86 9.65 -10.78
N LEU A 32 -4.05 9.17 -10.38
CA LEU A 32 -5.08 10.03 -9.81
C LEU A 32 -4.62 10.67 -8.50
N ILE A 33 -4.00 9.90 -7.60
CA ILE A 33 -3.50 10.39 -6.31
C ILE A 33 -2.41 11.44 -6.53
N LEU A 34 -1.45 11.18 -7.42
CA LEU A 34 -0.41 12.16 -7.75
C LEU A 34 -0.99 13.42 -8.40
N GLY A 35 -1.93 13.27 -9.32
CA GLY A 35 -2.61 14.41 -9.95
C GLY A 35 -3.33 15.29 -8.93
N VAL A 36 -4.08 14.69 -8.00
CA VAL A 36 -4.74 15.41 -6.91
C VAL A 36 -3.72 16.06 -5.96
N ALA A 37 -2.63 15.37 -5.63
CA ALA A 37 -1.59 15.93 -4.77
C ALA A 37 -0.89 17.14 -5.41
N VAL A 38 -0.62 17.09 -6.72
CA VAL A 38 -0.07 18.23 -7.48
C VAL A 38 -1.02 19.41 -7.43
N LEU A 39 -2.32 19.20 -7.70
CA LEU A 39 -3.33 20.25 -7.64
C LEU A 39 -3.49 20.85 -6.24
N ALA A 40 -3.23 20.06 -5.19
CA ALA A 40 -3.24 20.50 -3.80
C ALA A 40 -1.92 21.12 -3.31
N GLY A 41 -0.93 21.32 -4.19
CA GLY A 41 0.37 21.89 -3.84
C GLY A 41 1.31 20.94 -3.08
N ARG A 42 0.99 19.64 -3.05
CA ARG A 42 1.74 18.58 -2.35
C ARG A 42 2.31 17.52 -3.30
N GLY A 43 2.54 17.88 -4.56
CA GLY A 43 3.04 16.98 -5.59
C GLY A 43 4.43 16.43 -5.29
N THR A 44 5.36 17.27 -4.82
CA THR A 44 6.73 16.86 -4.45
C THR A 44 6.77 15.81 -3.32
N PRO A 45 6.14 16.04 -2.14
CA PRO A 45 6.16 15.04 -1.07
C PRO A 45 5.39 13.76 -1.46
N ALA A 46 4.34 13.87 -2.28
CA ALA A 46 3.67 12.69 -2.84
C ALA A 46 4.60 11.90 -3.79
N ALA A 47 5.28 12.56 -4.72
CA ALA A 47 6.21 11.90 -5.64
C ALA A 47 7.37 11.22 -4.89
N LEU A 48 7.93 11.88 -3.88
CA LEU A 48 8.98 11.30 -3.04
C LEU A 48 8.47 10.10 -2.23
N GLY A 49 7.27 10.20 -1.65
CA GLY A 49 6.66 9.09 -0.92
C GLY A 49 6.36 7.88 -1.82
N ALA A 50 5.90 8.13 -3.04
CA ALA A 50 5.66 7.10 -4.06
C ALA A 50 6.97 6.39 -4.44
N LEU A 51 8.02 7.17 -4.74
CA LEU A 51 9.33 6.65 -5.10
C LEU A 51 9.96 5.85 -3.95
N ALA A 52 9.95 6.39 -2.73
CA ALA A 52 10.54 5.74 -1.57
C ALA A 52 9.87 4.39 -1.28
N LEU A 53 8.53 4.34 -1.26
CA LEU A 53 7.83 3.11 -0.90
C LEU A 53 7.92 2.07 -2.02
N SER A 54 7.79 2.49 -3.28
CA SER A 54 7.92 1.59 -4.43
C SER A 54 9.34 1.03 -4.56
N LEU A 55 10.38 1.82 -4.30
CA LEU A 55 11.76 1.33 -4.35
C LEU A 55 12.04 0.32 -3.23
N LEU A 56 11.56 0.58 -2.01
CA LEU A 56 11.69 -0.37 -0.89
C LEU A 56 11.03 -1.71 -1.24
N TYR A 57 9.81 -1.66 -1.77
CA TYR A 57 9.06 -2.87 -2.16
C TYR A 57 9.70 -3.56 -3.37
N LEU A 58 10.23 -2.80 -4.33
CA LEU A 58 10.97 -3.35 -5.47
C LEU A 58 12.23 -4.09 -5.01
N MET A 59 12.99 -3.53 -4.07
CA MET A 59 14.17 -4.20 -3.52
C MET A 59 13.79 -5.53 -2.85
N VAL A 60 12.74 -5.55 -2.04
CA VAL A 60 12.24 -6.80 -1.42
C VAL A 60 11.80 -7.79 -2.51
N HIS A 61 11.07 -7.34 -3.52
CA HIS A 61 10.62 -8.20 -4.63
C HIS A 61 11.79 -8.80 -5.43
N LEU A 62 12.88 -8.04 -5.61
CA LEU A 62 14.07 -8.52 -6.32
C LEU A 62 14.90 -9.50 -5.51
N ILE A 63 14.93 -9.34 -4.18
CA ILE A 63 15.65 -10.24 -3.26
C ILE A 63 14.84 -11.53 -3.05
N ASP A 64 13.54 -11.40 -2.80
CA ASP A 64 12.63 -12.52 -2.57
C ASP A 64 11.27 -12.26 -3.24
N PRO A 65 11.11 -12.65 -4.51
CA PRO A 65 9.85 -12.50 -5.24
C PRO A 65 8.74 -13.42 -4.71
N ALA A 66 9.06 -14.40 -3.87
CA ALA A 66 8.07 -15.25 -3.21
C ALA A 66 7.48 -14.55 -1.97
N ALA A 67 8.27 -13.70 -1.30
CA ALA A 67 7.81 -12.91 -0.15
C ALA A 67 6.89 -11.75 -0.54
N LEU A 68 7.18 -11.07 -1.65
CA LEU A 68 6.43 -9.89 -2.09
C LEU A 68 6.14 -9.95 -3.59
N GLY A 69 4.89 -9.72 -3.99
CA GLY A 69 4.48 -9.81 -5.38
C GLY A 69 4.74 -8.52 -6.16
N ALA A 70 4.91 -8.64 -7.49
CA ALA A 70 5.00 -7.47 -8.38
C ALA A 70 3.74 -6.57 -8.35
N GLY A 71 2.61 -7.08 -7.86
CA GLY A 71 1.40 -6.31 -7.60
C GLY A 71 1.55 -5.34 -6.43
N ASP A 72 2.21 -5.77 -5.36
CA ASP A 72 2.44 -4.98 -4.14
C ASP A 72 3.37 -3.79 -4.41
N VAL A 73 4.38 -3.99 -5.27
CA VAL A 73 5.27 -2.92 -5.73
C VAL A 73 4.49 -1.81 -6.46
N LYS A 74 3.49 -2.18 -7.27
CA LYS A 74 2.67 -1.20 -8.00
C LYS A 74 1.69 -0.48 -7.07
N LEU A 75 1.12 -1.21 -6.12
CA LEU A 75 0.27 -0.64 -5.10
C LEU A 75 1.04 0.37 -4.22
N ALA A 76 2.31 0.06 -3.91
CA ALA A 76 3.20 0.94 -3.16
C ALA A 76 3.42 2.32 -3.81
N ILE A 77 3.31 2.42 -5.14
CA ILE A 77 3.38 3.73 -5.83
C ILE A 77 2.21 4.62 -5.37
N GLY A 78 0.98 4.11 -5.45
CA GLY A 78 -0.21 4.88 -5.09
C GLY A 78 -0.32 5.14 -3.59
N LEU A 79 -0.01 4.15 -2.76
CA LEU A 79 -0.03 4.30 -1.31
C LEU A 79 1.07 5.23 -0.81
N GLY A 80 2.28 5.12 -1.35
CA GLY A 80 3.39 6.03 -1.05
C GLY A 80 3.10 7.45 -1.49
N ALA A 81 2.46 7.64 -2.65
CA ALA A 81 1.98 8.95 -3.09
C ALA A 81 0.96 9.54 -2.11
N LEU A 82 0.00 8.72 -1.70
CA LEU A 82 -1.06 9.13 -0.79
C LEU A 82 -0.48 9.54 0.56
N THR A 83 0.21 8.64 1.25
CA THR A 83 0.73 8.90 2.59
C THR A 83 1.82 9.97 2.57
N GLY A 84 2.65 10.01 1.53
CA GLY A 84 3.66 11.06 1.31
C GLY A 84 3.05 12.46 1.21
N ALA A 85 1.89 12.61 0.56
CA ALA A 85 1.19 13.90 0.49
C ALA A 85 0.79 14.43 1.88
N PHE A 86 0.53 13.55 2.85
CA PHE A 86 0.15 13.91 4.21
C PHE A 86 1.33 14.13 5.15
N GLY A 87 2.55 13.76 4.74
CA GLY A 87 3.78 14.02 5.48
C GLY A 87 4.58 12.76 5.81
N VAL A 88 5.80 12.97 6.28
CA VAL A 88 6.77 11.88 6.54
C VAL A 88 6.27 10.96 7.65
N GLU A 89 5.66 11.49 8.70
CA GLU A 89 5.11 10.69 9.81
C GLU A 89 4.02 9.73 9.33
N VAL A 90 3.11 10.22 8.49
CA VAL A 90 2.01 9.43 7.89
C VAL A 90 2.56 8.36 6.97
N TRP A 91 3.59 8.72 6.20
CA TRP A 91 4.29 7.77 5.34
C TRP A 91 4.97 6.66 6.13
N LEU A 92 5.69 6.99 7.22
CA LEU A 92 6.33 6.02 8.10
C LEU A 92 5.28 5.12 8.78
N LEU A 93 4.21 5.69 9.31
CA LEU A 93 3.14 4.92 9.95
C LEU A 93 2.48 3.93 8.98
N GLY A 94 2.23 4.36 7.73
CA GLY A 94 1.71 3.49 6.68
C GLY A 94 2.69 2.37 6.30
N ALA A 95 3.97 2.69 6.12
CA ALA A 95 5.00 1.73 5.73
C ALA A 95 5.25 0.68 6.83
N PHE A 96 5.49 1.11 8.08
CA PHE A 96 5.71 0.20 9.21
C PHE A 96 4.44 -0.55 9.58
N GLY A 97 3.28 0.11 9.56
CA GLY A 97 2.00 -0.52 9.83
C GLY A 97 1.70 -1.64 8.85
N ALA A 98 2.02 -1.47 7.56
CA ALA A 98 1.83 -2.50 6.55
C ALA A 98 2.65 -3.76 6.86
N VAL A 99 3.95 -3.59 7.16
CA VAL A 99 4.84 -4.71 7.49
C VAL A 99 4.40 -5.41 8.78
N LEU A 100 4.04 -4.65 9.82
CA LEU A 100 3.61 -5.19 11.09
C LEU A 100 2.31 -5.99 10.97
N LEU A 101 1.32 -5.44 10.25
CA LEU A 101 0.05 -6.13 10.01
C LEU A 101 0.25 -7.40 9.19
N THR A 102 1.10 -7.39 8.16
CA THR A 102 1.38 -8.62 7.41
C THR A 102 2.12 -9.66 8.26
N ALA A 103 3.10 -9.23 9.07
CA ALA A 103 3.82 -10.13 9.97
C ALA A 103 2.87 -10.80 10.99
N LEU A 104 1.98 -10.02 11.61
CA LEU A 104 0.94 -10.53 12.52
C LEU A 104 0.02 -11.53 11.82
N ALA A 105 -0.47 -11.19 10.62
CA ALA A 105 -1.30 -12.09 9.84
C ALA A 105 -0.55 -13.39 9.46
N GLY A 106 0.73 -13.29 9.10
CA GLY A 106 1.60 -14.44 8.84
C GLY A 106 1.75 -15.36 10.05
N ILE A 107 1.99 -14.79 11.24
CA ILE A 107 2.07 -15.55 12.49
C ILE A 107 0.75 -16.28 12.78
N ILE A 108 -0.38 -15.59 12.66
CA ILE A 108 -1.71 -16.19 12.88
C ILE A 108 -1.92 -17.37 11.92
N VAL A 109 -1.59 -17.21 10.64
CA VAL A 109 -1.76 -18.27 9.62
C VAL A 109 -0.84 -19.47 9.87
N VAL A 110 0.41 -19.24 10.27
CA VAL A 110 1.34 -20.32 10.65
C VAL A 110 0.80 -21.09 11.85
N LEU A 111 0.29 -20.40 12.87
CA LEU A 111 -0.26 -21.01 14.09
C LEU A 111 -1.60 -21.74 13.85
N SER A 112 -2.39 -21.33 12.86
CA SER A 112 -3.74 -21.86 12.58
C SER A 112 -3.79 -23.02 11.56
N ARG A 113 -2.63 -23.62 11.23
CA ARG A 113 -2.47 -24.86 10.43
C ARG A 113 -2.80 -24.76 8.93
N GLY A 114 -2.01 -23.99 8.20
CA GLY A 114 -1.82 -24.20 6.76
C GLY A 114 -0.92 -23.14 6.18
N GLY A 115 0.31 -23.50 5.79
CA GLY A 115 1.35 -22.61 5.25
C GLY A 115 1.00 -21.96 3.91
N SER A 116 -0.14 -21.28 3.84
CA SER A 116 -0.58 -20.52 2.69
C SER A 116 -0.04 -19.09 2.80
N THR A 117 0.55 -18.60 1.70
CA THR A 117 1.04 -17.22 1.58
C THR A 117 -0.05 -16.21 1.93
N VAL A 118 0.25 -15.28 2.84
CA VAL A 118 -0.67 -14.21 3.24
C VAL A 118 -0.62 -13.06 2.21
N PRO A 119 -1.76 -12.64 1.65
CA PRO A 119 -1.80 -11.47 0.76
C PRO A 119 -1.38 -10.19 1.50
N HIS A 120 -0.42 -9.46 0.94
CA HIS A 120 0.18 -8.24 1.51
C HIS A 120 -0.65 -6.97 1.21
N GLY A 121 -1.50 -7.00 0.18
CA GLY A 121 -2.30 -5.84 -0.24
C GLY A 121 -3.29 -5.30 0.82
N PRO A 122 -4.04 -6.16 1.55
CA PRO A 122 -4.99 -5.71 2.57
C PRO A 122 -4.33 -5.02 3.76
N SER A 123 -3.19 -5.53 4.24
CA SER A 123 -2.44 -4.92 5.34
C SER A 123 -1.87 -3.57 4.91
N MET A 124 -1.34 -3.46 3.69
CA MET A 124 -0.90 -2.18 3.12
C MET A 124 -2.05 -1.16 3.04
N CYS A 125 -3.22 -1.58 2.56
CA CYS A 125 -4.39 -0.71 2.44
C CYS A 125 -4.90 -0.26 3.81
N ALA A 126 -5.00 -1.18 4.78
CA ALA A 126 -5.46 -0.90 6.13
C ALA A 126 -4.51 0.07 6.86
N ALA A 127 -3.20 -0.18 6.80
CA ALA A 127 -2.20 0.68 7.43
C ALA A 127 -2.22 2.09 6.83
N SER A 128 -2.27 2.21 5.50
CA SER A 128 -2.30 3.50 4.80
C SER A 128 -3.59 4.28 5.10
N ALA A 129 -4.73 3.59 5.15
CA ALA A 129 -6.01 4.21 5.52
C ALA A 129 -5.98 4.75 6.95
N ALA A 130 -5.49 3.94 7.91
CA ALA A 130 -5.38 4.34 9.30
C ALA A 130 -4.43 5.53 9.49
N ALA A 131 -3.27 5.50 8.83
CA ALA A 131 -2.29 6.59 8.89
C ALA A 131 -2.87 7.91 8.39
N VAL A 132 -3.53 7.89 7.23
CA VAL A 132 -4.15 9.10 6.65
C VAL A 132 -5.32 9.59 7.52
N ALA A 133 -6.11 8.68 8.10
CA ALA A 133 -7.22 9.06 8.98
C ALA A 133 -6.75 9.76 10.26
N LEU A 134 -5.62 9.33 10.83
CA LEU A 134 -5.04 9.94 12.04
C LEU A 134 -4.46 11.33 11.79
N ALA A 135 -3.93 11.58 10.59
CA ALA A 135 -3.36 12.87 10.22
C ALA A 135 -4.40 13.92 9.79
N TRP A 136 -5.68 13.56 9.80
CA TRP A 136 -6.78 14.40 9.31
C TRP A 136 -7.48 15.19 10.43
N TRP A 137 -6.91 15.24 11.64
CA TRP A 137 -7.41 16.08 12.74
C TRP A 137 -6.74 17.45 12.73
#